data_AF-A0AAJ2VEL1-F1
#
_entry.id   AF-A0AAJ2VEL1-F1
#
_cell.length_a   1.000
_cell.length_b   1.000
_cell.length_c   1.000
_cell.angle_alpha   90.00
_cell.angle_beta   90.00
_cell.angle_gamma   90.00
#
_symmetry.space_group_name_H-M   'P 1'
#
loop_
_entity.id
_entity.type
_entity.pdbx_description
1 polymer ?
#
loop_
_entity_poly.entity_id
_entity_poly.type
_entity_poly.pdbx_seq_one_letter_code
_entity_poly.pdbx_strand_id
1 'polypeptide(L)' 'MKNRHEIIGAAVEQLINERYGIVDRELLAHRLMEEFIRVSFSDASIEEKQLYESVMKFVTMDDMSQQLAD' A
#
# COMPACT_ATOMS: atom_id res chain seq x y z
N MET A 1 -17.50 0.97 4.38
CA MET A 1 -16.54 1.09 3.25
C MET A 1 -15.20 1.49 3.84
N LYS A 2 -14.11 0.85 3.42
CA LYS A 2 -12.76 1.18 3.90
C LYS A 2 -12.30 2.51 3.30
N ASN A 3 -11.48 3.25 4.02
CA ASN A 3 -10.76 4.43 3.53
C ASN A 3 -9.25 4.16 3.44
N ARG A 4 -8.50 5.10 2.86
CA ARG A 4 -7.06 4.95 2.61
C ARG A 4 -6.23 4.64 3.87
N HIS A 5 -6.58 5.26 5.00
CA HIS A 5 -5.86 5.05 6.26
C HIS A 5 -6.18 3.68 6.86
N GLU A 6 -7.40 3.16 6.64
CA GLU A 6 -7.77 1.80 7.08
C GLU A 6 -7.00 0.74 6.28
N ILE A 7 -6.78 0.95 4.98
CA ILE A 7 -5.96 0.03 4.16
C ILE A 7 -4.50 0.06 4.62
N ILE A 8 -3.90 1.25 4.75
CA ILE A 8 -2.51 1.39 5.19
C ILE A 8 -2.34 0.84 6.61
N GLY A 9 -3.26 1.17 7.51
CA GLY A 9 -3.24 0.69 8.90
C GLY A 9 -3.29 -0.83 8.99
N ALA A 10 -4.17 -1.47 8.21
CA ALA A 10 -4.25 -2.93 8.15
C ALA A 10 -2.96 -3.57 7.60
N ALA A 11 -2.35 -2.97 6.58
CA ALA A 11 -1.08 -3.45 6.04
C ALA A 11 0.07 -3.31 7.05
N VAL A 12 0.14 -2.18 7.77
CA VAL A 12 1.14 -1.95 8.83
C VAL A 12 0.96 -2.92 9.99
N GLU A 13 -0.28 -3.10 10.47
CA GLU A 13 -0.59 -4.04 11.55
C GLU A 13 -0.16 -5.47 11.20
N GLN A 14 -0.45 -5.90 9.97
CA GLN A 14 -0.05 -7.21 9.49
C GLN A 14 1.49 -7.37 9.51
N LEU A 15 2.22 -6.37 9.00
CA LEU A 15 3.69 -6.40 8.99
C LEU A 15 4.29 -6.42 10.40
N ILE A 16 3.74 -5.65 11.35
CA ILE A 16 4.16 -5.66 12.75
C ILE A 16 4.03 -7.07 13.35
N ASN A 17 2.89 -7.72 13.11
CA ASN A 17 2.60 -9.06 13.63
C ASN A 17 3.48 -10.15 12.98
N GLU A 18 3.89 -9.97 11.73
CA GLU A 18 4.74 -10.93 11.00
C GLU A 18 6.25 -10.74 11.26
N ARG A 19 6.70 -9.53 11.62
CA ARG A 19 8.14 -9.15 11.64
C ARG A 19 8.64 -8.60 12.98
N TYR A 20 8.04 -8.95 14.11
CA TYR A 20 8.44 -8.47 15.44
C TYR A 20 8.47 -6.93 15.55
N GLY A 21 7.54 -6.25 14.88
CA GLY A 21 7.39 -4.78 14.98
C GLY A 21 8.30 -3.94 14.07
N ILE A 22 9.04 -4.54 13.14
CA ILE A 22 9.80 -3.77 12.14
C ILE A 22 8.92 -3.55 10.91
N VAL A 23 8.69 -2.28 10.57
CA VAL A 23 8.02 -1.85 9.33
C VAL A 23 8.91 -0.85 8.65
N ASP A 24 9.43 -1.20 7.48
CA ASP A 24 10.05 -0.26 6.57
C ASP A 24 9.12 0.07 5.39
N ARG A 25 9.40 1.18 4.71
CA ARG A 25 8.58 1.69 3.62
C ARG A 25 8.53 0.75 2.41
N GLU A 26 9.64 0.10 2.08
CA GLU A 26 9.73 -0.81 0.93
C GLU A 26 8.87 -2.04 1.16
N LEU A 27 8.92 -2.60 2.37
CA LEU A 27 8.08 -3.71 2.80
C LEU A 27 6.59 -3.35 2.80
N LEU A 28 6.25 -2.14 3.29
CA LEU A 28 4.88 -1.62 3.23
C LEU A 28 4.40 -1.46 1.78
N ALA A 29 5.22 -0.89 0.91
CA ALA A 29 4.91 -0.74 -0.51
C ALA A 29 4.72 -2.09 -1.20
N HIS A 30 5.58 -3.08 -0.89
CA HIS A 30 5.46 -4.43 -1.41
C HIS A 30 4.14 -5.08 -0.99
N ARG A 31 3.79 -4.99 0.30
CA ARG A 31 2.54 -5.56 0.82
C ARG A 31 1.30 -4.92 0.18
N LEU A 32 1.31 -3.61 0.02
CA LEU A 32 0.22 -2.88 -0.62
C LEU A 32 0.12 -3.18 -2.12
N MET A 33 1.24 -3.46 -2.78
CA MET A 33 1.28 -3.89 -4.19
C MET A 33 0.64 -5.27 -4.36
N GLU A 34 0.95 -6.24 -3.49
CA GLU A 34 0.32 -7.56 -3.50
C GLU A 34 -1.21 -7.45 -3.37
N GLU A 35 -1.67 -6.63 -2.42
CA GLU A 35 -3.11 -6.40 -2.22
C GLU A 35 -3.76 -5.65 -3.40
N PHE A 36 -3.08 -4.67 -4.00
CA PHE A 36 -3.55 -4.00 -5.20
C PHE A 36 -3.71 -4.96 -6.38
N ILE A 37 -2.75 -5.86 -6.58
CA ILE A 37 -2.82 -6.93 -7.59
C ILE A 37 -4.02 -7.82 -7.30
N ARG A 38 -4.15 -8.33 -6.06
CA ARG A 38 -5.26 -9.19 -5.64
C ARG A 38 -6.63 -8.56 -5.91
N VAL A 39 -6.77 -7.27 -5.59
CA VAL A 39 -8.02 -6.52 -5.78
C VAL A 39 -8.28 -6.20 -7.25
N SER A 40 -7.24 -5.97 -8.04
CA SER A 40 -7.37 -5.69 -9.48
C SER A 40 -7.97 -6.87 -10.25
N PHE A 41 -7.59 -8.10 -9.88
CA PHE A 41 -8.08 -9.35 -10.48
C PHE A 41 -9.34 -9.92 -9.85
N SER A 42 -9.87 -9.31 -8.78
CA SER A 42 -11.10 -9.76 -8.12
C SER A 42 -12.34 -9.01 -8.63
N ASP A 43 -13.50 -9.50 -8.17
CA ASP A 43 -14.82 -8.90 -8.40
C ASP A 43 -15.07 -7.67 -7.51
N ALA A 44 -14.02 -7.12 -6.89
CA ALA A 44 -14.09 -5.92 -6.07
C ALA A 44 -14.68 -4.74 -6.84
N SER A 45 -15.30 -3.81 -6.10
CA SER A 45 -15.89 -2.62 -6.72
C SER A 45 -14.81 -1.74 -7.36
N ILE A 46 -15.20 -0.96 -8.38
CA ILE A 46 -14.32 0.03 -9.01
C ILE A 46 -13.75 0.98 -7.96
N GLU A 47 -14.56 1.38 -6.99
CA GLU A 47 -14.15 2.26 -5.90
C GLU A 47 -13.08 1.62 -5.01
N GLU A 48 -13.20 0.33 -4.68
CA GLU A 48 -12.18 -0.38 -3.92
C GLU A 48 -10.86 -0.46 -4.71
N LYS A 49 -10.93 -0.76 -6.02
CA LYS A 49 -9.74 -0.77 -6.90
C LYS A 49 -9.04 0.60 -6.92
N GLN A 50 -9.81 1.68 -7.07
CA GLN A 50 -9.28 3.05 -7.04
C GLN A 50 -8.68 3.43 -5.69
N LEU A 51 -9.22 2.89 -4.59
CA LEU A 51 -8.71 3.15 -3.26
C LEU A 51 -7.32 2.54 -3.05
N TYR A 52 -7.10 1.30 -3.49
CA TYR A 52 -5.76 0.69 -3.46
C TYR A 52 -4.78 1.38 -4.42
N GLU A 53 -5.24 1.83 -5.59
CA GLU A 53 -4.40 2.62 -6.51
C GLU A 53 -3.92 3.93 -5.86
N SER A 54 -4.82 4.64 -5.17
CA SER A 54 -4.51 5.88 -4.45
C SER A 54 -3.51 5.64 -3.31
N VAL A 55 -3.71 4.56 -2.56
CA VAL A 55 -2.77 4.15 -1.50
C VAL A 55 -1.40 3.86 -2.10
N MET A 56 -1.31 3.09 -3.20
CA MET A 56 -0.05 2.80 -3.87
C MET A 56 0.71 4.07 -4.28
N LYS A 57 0.03 5.04 -4.90
CA LYS A 57 0.64 6.34 -5.24
C LYS A 57 1.22 7.04 -4.00
N PHE A 58 0.47 7.08 -2.90
CA PHE A 58 0.92 7.72 -1.67
C PHE A 58 2.21 7.07 -1.12
N VAL A 59 2.28 5.74 -1.07
CA VAL A 59 3.48 5.06 -0.56
C VAL A 59 4.66 5.16 -1.53
N THR A 60 4.46 5.23 -2.85
CA THR A 60 5.55 5.24 -3.85
C THR A 60 6.02 6.63 -4.29
N MET A 61 5.23 7.70 -4.06
CA MET A 61 5.54 9.04 -4.60
C MET A 61 6.80 9.72 -4.03
N ASP A 62 7.33 9.30 -2.88
CA ASP A 62 8.57 9.86 -2.32
C ASP A 62 9.86 9.41 -3.03
N ASP A 63 9.84 8.37 -3.89
CA ASP A 63 11.06 7.94 -4.61
C ASP A 63 11.40 8.78 -5.85
N MET A 64 10.41 9.44 -6.46
CA MET A 64 10.64 10.21 -7.69
C MET A 64 11.25 11.60 -7.45
N SER A 65 11.13 12.12 -6.23
CA SER A 65 11.71 13.42 -5.85
C SER A 65 13.21 13.34 -5.61
N GLN A 66 13.71 12.18 -5.16
CA GLN A 66 15.11 11.96 -4.87
C GLN A 66 15.93 11.64 -6.13
N GLN A 67 15.34 10.93 -7.11
CA GLN A 67 16.02 10.56 -8.36
C GLN A 67 16.22 11.72 -9.36
N LEU A 68 15.55 12.86 -9.15
CA LEU A 68 15.73 14.07 -9.97
C LEU A 68 16.68 15.10 -9.33
N ALA A 69 17.17 14.81 -8.12
CA ALA A 69 18.06 15.69 -7.35
C ALA A 69 19.53 15.22 -7.32
N ASP A 70 19.83 14.04 -7.87
CA ASP A 70 21.18 13.49 -8.13
C ASP A 70 21.52 13.59 -9.62
#